data_AF-A0A1M3CJ03-F1
#
_entry.id   AF-A0A1M3CJ03-F1
#
_cell.length_a   1.000
_cell.length_b   1.000
_cell.length_c   1.000
_cell.angle_alpha   90.00
_cell.angle_beta   90.00
_cell.angle_gamma   90.00
#
_symmetry.space_group_name_H-M   'P 1'
#
loop_
_entity.id
_entity.type
_entity.pdbx_description
1 polymer ?
#
loop_
_entity_poly.entity_id
_entity_poly.type
_entity_poly.pdbx_seq_one_letter_code
_entity_poly.pdbx_strand_id
1 'polypeptide(L)'
;MVVPKEFDRLVECFYQGSDEEVSTIEEWIAFALKYLNKQQRAVVKRFLQELLEQNLTDAQLQRIWGDAGANYDFEDIRGVLTLIRDSIE
;
A
#
# COMPACT_ATOMS: atom_id res chain seq x y z
N MET A 1 -7.53 -0.40 -14.67
CA MET A 1 -6.35 -1.16 -14.21
C MET A 1 -6.84 -2.33 -13.36
N VAL A 2 -6.17 -3.48 -13.39
CA VAL A 2 -6.50 -4.61 -12.52
C VAL A 2 -5.62 -4.50 -11.27
N VAL A 3 -6.23 -4.46 -10.09
CA VAL A 3 -5.50 -4.49 -8.82
C VAL A 3 -5.04 -5.93 -8.54
N PRO A 4 -3.74 -6.18 -8.29
CA PRO A 4 -3.25 -7.52 -8.01
C PRO A 4 -3.61 -7.94 -6.57
N LYS A 5 -3.89 -9.22 -6.36
CA LYS A 5 -4.25 -9.77 -5.03
C LYS A 5 -3.15 -9.59 -3.98
N GLU A 6 -1.91 -9.48 -4.44
CA GLU A 6 -0.75 -9.18 -3.59
C GLU A 6 -0.82 -7.77 -3.00
N PHE A 7 -1.42 -6.82 -3.72
CA PHE A 7 -1.67 -5.49 -3.20
C PHE A 7 -2.77 -5.53 -2.15
N ASP A 8 -3.88 -6.24 -2.40
CA ASP A 8 -4.96 -6.43 -1.41
C ASP A 8 -4.40 -6.96 -0.08
N ARG A 9 -3.57 -8.01 -0.12
CA ARG A 9 -2.91 -8.56 1.09
C ARG A 9 -2.02 -7.59 1.84
N LEU A 10 -1.34 -6.69 1.13
CA LEU A 10 -0.55 -5.65 1.75
C LEU A 10 -1.46 -4.63 2.43
N VAL A 11 -2.51 -4.23 1.74
CA VAL A 11 -3.46 -3.20 2.18
C VAL A 11 -4.30 -3.67 3.37
N GLU A 12 -4.67 -4.95 3.44
CA GLU A 12 -5.36 -5.56 4.60
C GLU A 12 -4.58 -5.40 5.92
N CYS A 13 -3.26 -5.18 5.87
CA CYS A 13 -2.45 -4.90 7.06
C CYS A 13 -2.71 -3.50 7.63
N PHE A 14 -3.41 -2.64 6.89
CA PHE A 14 -3.69 -1.26 7.26
C PHE A 14 -5.13 -1.08 7.74
N TYR A 15 -5.42 -1.49 8.98
CA TYR A 15 -6.75 -1.36 9.58
C TYR A 15 -6.74 -0.50 10.84
N GLN A 16 -7.86 0.20 11.08
CA GLN A 16 -8.07 0.99 12.30
C GLN A 16 -7.94 0.09 13.54
N GLY A 17 -6.85 0.27 14.30
CA GLY A 17 -6.51 -0.53 15.49
C GLY A 17 -5.16 -1.24 15.44
N SER A 18 -4.54 -1.41 14.27
CA SER A 18 -3.15 -1.93 14.20
C SER A 18 -2.09 -0.89 14.58
N ASP A 19 -2.47 0.38 14.67
CA ASP A 19 -1.61 1.51 15.04
C ASP A 19 -1.14 1.46 16.51
N GLU A 20 -1.75 0.63 17.37
CA GLU A 20 -1.33 0.51 18.77
C GLU A 20 0.07 -0.12 18.95
N GLU A 21 0.57 -0.85 17.94
CA GLU A 21 1.87 -1.55 18.00
C GLU A 21 2.96 -0.95 17.09
N VAL A 22 2.63 -0.01 16.18
CA VAL A 22 3.58 0.60 15.23
C VAL A 22 3.64 2.11 15.45
N SER A 23 4.84 2.64 15.72
CA SER A 23 5.00 4.05 16.10
C SER A 23 5.14 4.98 14.88
N THR A 24 5.43 4.43 13.70
CA THR A 24 5.55 5.21 12.45
C THR A 24 5.01 4.47 11.22
N ILE A 25 4.75 5.23 10.15
CA ILE A 25 4.30 4.70 8.86
C ILE A 25 5.35 3.77 8.23
N GLU A 26 6.64 4.07 8.37
CA GLU A 26 7.74 3.23 7.89
C GLU A 26 7.74 1.86 8.59
N GLU A 27 7.52 1.84 9.90
CA GLU A 27 7.42 0.59 10.67
C GLU A 27 6.21 -0.25 10.23
N TRP A 28 5.07 0.41 10.01
CA TRP A 28 3.86 -0.24 9.52
C TRP A 28 4.05 -0.82 8.12
N ILE A 29 4.65 -0.08 7.20
CA ILE A 29 5.00 -0.56 5.86
C ILE A 29 5.98 -1.74 5.94
N ALA A 30 7.02 -1.63 6.77
CA ALA A 30 7.97 -2.72 6.96
C ALA A 30 7.30 -3.98 7.52
N PHE A 31 6.34 -3.82 8.42
CA PHE A 31 5.51 -4.91 8.94
C PHE A 31 4.63 -5.52 7.86
N ALA A 32 3.87 -4.72 7.10
CA ALA A 32 3.01 -5.19 6.01
C ALA A 32 3.83 -5.96 4.95
N LEU A 33 5.02 -5.48 4.61
CA LEU A 33 5.91 -6.16 3.67
C LEU A 33 6.41 -7.52 4.16
N LYS A 34 6.45 -7.81 5.47
CA LYS A 34 6.80 -9.15 6.00
C LYS A 34 5.80 -10.23 5.58
N TYR A 35 4.56 -9.85 5.26
CA TYR A 35 3.52 -10.78 4.79
C TYR A 35 3.63 -11.12 3.30
N LEU A 36 4.50 -10.43 2.57
CA LEU A 36 4.76 -10.69 1.15
C LEU A 36 6.11 -11.37 0.94
N ASN A 37 6.11 -12.43 0.12
CA ASN A 37 7.34 -13.03 -0.37
C ASN A 37 7.97 -12.19 -1.50
N LYS A 38 9.20 -12.54 -1.92
CA LYS A 38 9.95 -11.78 -2.95
C LYS A 38 9.20 -11.61 -4.27
N GLN A 39 8.49 -12.64 -4.74
CA GLN A 39 7.72 -12.57 -5.98
C GLN A 39 6.52 -11.63 -5.83
N GLN A 40 5.81 -11.71 -4.71
CA GLN A 40 4.65 -10.86 -4.43
C GLN A 40 5.05 -9.39 -4.30
N ARG A 41 6.17 -9.12 -3.62
CA ARG A 41 6.75 -7.78 -3.53
C ARG A 41 7.08 -7.21 -4.92
N ALA A 42 7.65 -8.01 -5.82
CA ALA A 42 7.92 -7.57 -7.19
C ALA A 42 6.63 -7.21 -7.97
N VAL A 43 5.55 -7.99 -7.79
CA VAL A 43 4.23 -7.70 -8.38
C VAL A 43 3.69 -6.37 -7.84
N VAL A 44 3.72 -6.17 -6.52
CA VAL A 44 3.24 -4.93 -5.88
C VAL A 44 4.08 -3.73 -6.32
N LYS A 45 5.41 -3.84 -6.36
CA LYS A 45 6.29 -2.75 -6.80
C LYS A 45 5.97 -2.31 -8.22
N ARG A 46 5.81 -3.26 -9.14
CA ARG A 46 5.44 -2.96 -10.53
C ARG A 46 4.06 -2.30 -10.62
N PHE A 47 3.08 -2.83 -9.88
CA PHE A 47 1.76 -2.22 -9.82
C PHE A 47 1.80 -0.79 -9.30
N LEU A 48 2.55 -0.52 -8.23
CA LEU A 48 2.70 0.83 -7.68
C LEU A 48 3.42 1.79 -8.63
N GLN A 49 4.41 1.31 -9.39
CA GLN A 49 5.05 2.09 -10.46
C GLN A 49 4.01 2.51 -11.51
N GLU A 50 3.26 1.55 -12.06
CA GLU A 50 2.21 1.81 -13.06
C GLU A 50 1.08 2.70 -12.50
N LEU A 51 0.71 2.54 -11.23
CA LEU A 51 -0.31 3.35 -10.56
C LEU A 51 0.14 4.80 -10.35
N LEU A 52 1.38 5.02 -9.90
CA LEU A 52 1.92 6.35 -9.60
C LEU A 52 2.33 7.14 -10.85
N GLU A 53 2.62 6.46 -11.96
CA GLU A 53 2.82 7.08 -13.28
C GLU A 53 1.52 7.57 -13.92
N GLN A 54 0.37 7.04 -13.48
CA GLN A 54 -0.93 7.55 -13.92
C GLN A 54 -1.22 8.89 -13.21
N ASN A 55 -1.77 9.85 -13.97
CA ASN A 55 -2.27 11.13 -13.43
C ASN A 55 -3.61 10.96 -12.68
N LEU A 56 -3.67 9.99 -11.77
CA LEU A 56 -4.82 9.81 -10.88
C LEU A 56 -4.81 10.89 -9.80
N THR A 57 -5.99 11.36 -9.44
CA THR A 57 -6.18 12.23 -8.28
C THR A 57 -6.05 11.43 -6.98
N ASP A 58 -5.76 12.12 -5.87
CA ASP A 58 -5.64 11.44 -4.58
C ASP A 58 -6.97 10.79 -4.16
N ALA A 59 -8.12 11.35 -4.52
CA ALA A 59 -9.43 10.71 -4.32
C ALA A 59 -9.57 9.38 -5.08
N GLN A 60 -8.97 9.26 -6.28
CA GLN A 60 -8.95 8.00 -7.01
C GLN A 60 -7.99 6.99 -6.37
N LEU A 61 -6.85 7.46 -5.85
CA LEU A 61 -5.90 6.61 -5.11
C LEU A 61 -6.52 6.08 -3.82
N GLN A 62 -7.20 6.93 -3.05
CA GLN A 62 -7.96 6.53 -1.86
C GLN A 62 -9.02 5.48 -2.19
N ARG A 63 -9.72 5.64 -3.31
CA ARG A 63 -10.70 4.65 -3.74
C ARG A 63 -10.07 3.30 -4.03
N ILE A 64 -8.95 3.28 -4.76
CA ILE A 64 -8.22 2.03 -5.05
C ILE A 64 -7.70 1.39 -3.76
N TRP A 65 -7.22 2.21 -2.83
CA TRP A 65 -6.77 1.79 -1.51
C TRP A 65 -7.91 1.16 -0.68
N GLY A 66 -9.05 1.84 -0.56
CA GLY A 66 -10.22 1.32 0.14
C GLY A 66 -10.84 0.07 -0.53
N ASP A 67 -10.93 0.06 -1.87
CA ASP A 67 -11.45 -1.08 -2.63
C ASP A 67 -10.55 -2.33 -2.48
N ALA A 68 -9.25 -2.14 -2.17
CA ALA A 68 -8.29 -3.22 -1.88
C ALA A 68 -8.39 -3.77 -0.44
N GLY A 69 -9.34 -3.28 0.36
CA GLY A 69 -9.61 -3.79 1.71
C GLY A 69 -8.97 -2.98 2.83
N ALA A 70 -8.47 -1.78 2.55
CA ALA A 70 -7.94 -0.92 3.60
C ALA A 70 -9.08 -0.52 4.56
N ASN A 71 -8.75 -0.46 5.85
CA ASN A 71 -9.64 0.10 6.84
C ASN A 71 -8.93 1.24 7.60
N TYR A 72 -8.08 1.97 6.89
CA TYR A 72 -7.37 3.16 7.36
C TYR A 72 -7.14 4.12 6.20
N ASP A 73 -7.58 5.37 6.35
CA ASP A 73 -7.41 6.43 5.35
C ASP A 73 -6.21 7.32 5.71
N PHE A 74 -5.33 7.59 4.74
CA PHE A 74 -4.18 8.46 4.93
C PHE A 74 -4.43 9.86 4.38
N GLU A 75 -4.00 10.92 5.06
CA GLU A 75 -4.08 12.28 4.48
C GLU A 75 -3.23 12.42 3.21
N ASP A 76 -2.03 11.81 3.20
CA ASP A 76 -1.12 11.75 2.03
C ASP A 76 -0.99 10.32 1.49
N ILE A 77 -2.07 9.79 0.89
CA ILE A 77 -2.06 8.45 0.28
C ILE A 77 -0.99 8.29 -0.80
N ARG A 78 -0.70 9.36 -1.55
CA ARG A 78 0.32 9.29 -2.61
C ARG A 78 1.71 9.14 -2.01
N GLY A 79 2.02 9.89 -0.95
CA GLY A 79 3.24 9.73 -0.17
C GLY A 79 3.38 8.31 0.35
N VAL A 80 2.31 7.75 0.94
CA VAL A 80 2.31 6.36 1.45
C VAL A 80 2.55 5.33 0.35
N LEU A 81 1.84 5.41 -0.78
CA LEU A 81 2.02 4.50 -1.91
C LEU A 81 3.44 4.59 -2.51
N THR A 82 4.00 5.81 -2.54
CA THR A 82 5.39 6.06 -2.97
C THR A 82 6.38 5.40 -2.01
N LEU A 83 6.16 5.58 -0.70
CA LEU A 83 7.01 5.00 0.34
C LEU A 83 6.97 3.46 0.33
N ILE A 84 5.80 2.84 0.12
CA ILE A 84 5.68 1.39 -0.04
C ILE A 84 6.50 0.92 -1.24
N ARG A 85 6.36 1.59 -2.40
CA ARG A 85 7.11 1.25 -3.62
C ARG A 85 8.61 1.30 -3.39
N ASP A 86 9.08 2.34 -2.73
CA ASP A 86 10.51 2.59 -2.50
C ASP A 86 11.09 1.68 -1.41
N SER A 87 10.24 1.14 -0.52
CA SER A 87 10.62 0.15 0.51
C SER A 87 10.75 -1.28 -0.02
N ILE A 88 10.37 -1.54 -1.28
CA ILE A 88 10.53 -2.86 -1.92
C ILE A 88 11.83 -2.87 -2.73
N GLU A 89 12.74 -3.79 -2.40
CA GLU A 89 13.98 -4.06 -3.18
C GLU A 89 13.69 -4.65 -4.57
#